data_AF-A0A317DL37-F1
#
_entry.id   AF-A0A317DL37-F1
#
_cell.length_a   1.000
_cell.length_b   1.000
_cell.length_c   1.000
_cell.angle_alpha   90.00
_cell.angle_beta   90.00
_cell.angle_gamma   90.00
#
_symmetry.space_group_name_H-M   'P 1'
#
loop_
_entity.id
_entity.type
_entity.pdbx_description
1 polymer ?
#
loop_
_entity_poly.entity_id
_entity_poly.type
_entity_poly.pdbx_seq_one_letter_code
_entity_poly.pdbx_strand_id
1 'polypeptide(L)'
;MDQVASLNTAFHVTVAQAAGNAYLELVAAPVLQRAQWVFLRTAAKRAPHSWREHAAVLEAITSGDEDAAEAAARSHVAAAQESFLAAIAKLRTGTEH
;
A
#
# COMPACT_ATOMS: atom_id res chain seq x y z
N MET A 1 -13.26 2.45 9.45
CA MET A 1 -11.92 2.68 8.88
C MET A 1 -11.01 1.49 9.09
N ASP A 2 -11.05 0.87 10.27
CA ASP A 2 -10.21 -0.29 10.61
C ASP A 2 -10.34 -1.47 9.65
N GLN A 3 -11.57 -1.79 9.20
CA GLN A 3 -11.79 -2.84 8.21
C GLN A 3 -11.08 -2.55 6.87
N VAL A 4 -11.08 -1.30 6.41
CA VAL A 4 -10.41 -0.91 5.15
C VAL A 4 -8.90 -1.03 5.27
N ALA A 5 -8.34 -0.63 6.42
CA ALA A 5 -6.91 -0.80 6.68
C ALA A 5 -6.50 -2.28 6.79
N SER A 6 -7.35 -3.12 7.40
CA SER A 6 -7.14 -4.56 7.46
C SER A 6 -7.16 -5.21 6.07
N LEU A 7 -8.11 -4.83 5.21
CA LEU A 7 -8.17 -5.32 3.83
C LEU A 7 -6.95 -4.89 3.01
N ASN A 8 -6.47 -3.66 3.19
CA ASN A 8 -5.23 -3.18 2.55
C ASN A 8 -4.03 -4.06 2.97
N THR A 9 -3.87 -4.32 4.27
CA THR A 9 -2.79 -5.20 4.76
C THR A 9 -2.93 -6.62 4.20
N ALA A 10 -4.14 -7.17 4.19
CA ALA A 10 -4.40 -8.51 3.68
C ALA A 10 -3.98 -8.64 2.21
N PHE A 11 -4.29 -7.66 1.36
CA PHE A 11 -3.83 -7.63 -0.04
C PHE A 11 -2.32 -7.79 -0.15
N HIS A 12 -1.54 -6.96 0.56
CA HIS A 12 -0.08 -7.02 0.48
C HIS A 12 0.51 -8.32 1.02
N VAL A 13 -0.07 -8.87 2.10
CA VAL A 13 0.34 -10.17 2.64
C VAL A 13 0.09 -11.26 1.60
N THR A 14 -1.08 -11.28 0.95
CA THR A 14 -1.39 -12.27 -0.09
C THR A 14 -0.44 -12.17 -1.28
N VAL A 15 -0.10 -10.96 -1.74
CA VAL A 15 0.88 -10.77 -2.83
C VAL A 15 2.26 -11.31 -2.42
N ALA A 16 2.72 -11.02 -1.20
CA ALA A 16 4.01 -11.52 -0.71
C ALA A 16 4.05 -13.04 -0.59
N GLN A 17 2.95 -13.66 -0.14
CA GLN A 17 2.80 -15.12 -0.05
C GLN A 17 2.76 -15.78 -1.43
N ALA A 18 2.10 -15.15 -2.41
CA ALA A 18 2.03 -15.66 -3.77
C ALA A 18 3.40 -15.75 -4.45
N ALA A 19 4.39 -14.95 -4.02
CA ALA A 19 5.76 -15.03 -4.51
C ALA A 19 6.50 -16.32 -4.07
N GLY A 20 5.95 -17.10 -3.13
CA GLY A 20 6.53 -18.37 -2.69
C GLY A 20 7.87 -18.25 -1.96
N ASN A 21 8.19 -17.05 -1.46
CA ASN A 21 9.47 -16.75 -0.82
C ASN A 21 9.27 -16.45 0.67
N ALA A 22 9.50 -17.46 1.50
CA ALA A 22 9.36 -17.35 2.96
C ALA A 22 10.27 -16.29 3.59
N TYR A 23 11.43 -16.01 2.97
CA TYR A 23 12.30 -14.92 3.43
C TYR A 23 11.68 -13.55 3.13
N LEU A 24 11.09 -13.37 1.94
CA LEU A 24 10.35 -12.16 1.59
C LEU A 24 9.20 -11.89 2.56
N GLU A 25 8.40 -12.91 2.88
CA GLU A 25 7.31 -12.79 3.85
C GLU A 25 7.81 -12.31 5.22
N LEU A 26 8.90 -12.90 5.71
CA LEU A 26 9.50 -12.54 7.00
C LEU A 26 9.96 -11.08 7.03
N VAL A 27 10.65 -10.61 5.99
CA VAL A 27 11.18 -9.24 5.95
C VAL A 27 10.11 -8.20 5.61
N ALA A 28 9.06 -8.58 4.88
CA ALA A 28 7.95 -7.69 4.53
C ALA A 28 7.01 -7.42 5.72
N ALA A 29 6.80 -8.39 6.61
CA ALA A 29 5.88 -8.27 7.74
C ALA A 29 6.01 -6.95 8.55
N PRO A 30 7.19 -6.53 9.05
CA PRO A 30 7.33 -5.27 9.79
C PRO A 30 7.14 -4.02 8.92
N VAL A 31 7.37 -4.11 7.60
CA VAL A 31 7.09 -3.02 6.66
C VAL A 31 5.59 -2.86 6.46
N LEU A 32 4.87 -3.97 6.25
CA LEU A 32 3.41 -3.97 6.06
C LEU A 32 2.65 -3.48 7.29
N GLN A 33 3.12 -3.83 8.50
CA GLN A 33 2.56 -3.30 9.74
C GLN A 33 2.69 -1.77 9.84
N ARG A 34 3.86 -1.22 9.46
CA ARG A 34 4.05 0.24 9.41
C ARG A 34 3.19 0.88 8.32
N ALA A 35 3.08 0.25 7.15
CA ALA A 35 2.23 0.72 6.06
C ALA A 35 0.74 0.76 6.46
N GLN A 36 0.26 -0.21 7.24
CA GLN A 36 -1.10 -0.23 7.78
C GLN A 36 -1.38 0.99 8.67
N TRP A 37 -0.47 1.33 9.59
CA TRP A 37 -0.61 2.51 10.44
C TRP A 37 -0.66 3.80 9.62
N VAL A 38 0.21 3.93 8.61
CA VAL A 38 0.22 5.06 7.67
C VAL A 38 -1.10 5.14 6.90
N PHE A 39 -1.59 4.00 6.41
CA PHE A 39 -2.83 3.93 5.65
C PHE A 39 -4.03 4.31 6.51
N LEU A 40 -4.14 3.84 7.76
CA LEU A 40 -5.23 4.20 8.67
C LEU A 40 -5.38 5.72 8.83
N ARG A 41 -4.26 6.46 8.82
CA ARG A 41 -4.23 7.93 8.93
C ARG A 41 -4.62 8.65 7.63
N THR A 42 -4.52 8.00 6.48
CA THR A 42 -4.77 8.59 5.16
C THR A 42 -5.98 7.99 4.42
N ALA A 43 -6.58 6.93 4.97
CA ALA A 43 -7.59 6.08 4.33
C ALA A 43 -8.77 6.85 3.75
N ALA A 44 -9.24 7.92 4.43
CA ALA A 44 -10.38 8.72 3.98
C ALA A 44 -10.21 9.29 2.56
N LYS A 45 -8.96 9.62 2.19
CA LYS A 45 -8.63 10.13 0.85
C LYS A 45 -8.03 9.07 -0.04
N ARG A 46 -7.26 8.14 0.54
CA ARG A 46 -6.41 7.23 -0.22
C ARG A 46 -7.11 5.94 -0.64
N ALA A 47 -8.08 5.45 0.14
CA ALA A 47 -8.70 4.14 -0.09
C ALA A 47 -9.26 3.94 -1.51
N PRO A 48 -9.98 4.91 -2.12
CA PRO A 48 -10.51 4.74 -3.49
C PRO A 48 -9.41 4.65 -4.56
N HIS A 49 -8.28 5.31 -4.34
CA HIS A 49 -7.13 5.25 -5.25
C HIS A 49 -6.39 3.92 -5.06
N SER A 50 -6.18 3.50 -3.81
CA SER A 50 -5.48 2.24 -3.50
C SER A 50 -6.21 1.04 -4.05
N TRP A 51 -7.55 1.03 -4.01
CA TRP A 51 -8.34 -0.04 -4.60
C TRP A 51 -8.10 -0.20 -6.11
N ARG A 52 -8.07 0.90 -6.86
CA ARG A 52 -7.80 0.87 -8.31
C ARG A 52 -6.39 0.42 -8.64
N GLU A 53 -5.42 0.86 -7.85
CA GLU A 53 -4.03 0.45 -8.02
C GLU A 53 -3.81 -1.02 -7.64
N HIS A 54 -4.46 -1.51 -6.58
CA HIS A 54 -4.46 -2.93 -6.21
C HIS A 54 -5.06 -3.80 -7.31
N ALA A 55 -6.15 -3.35 -7.94
CA ALA A 55 -6.73 -4.04 -9.09
C ALA A 55 -5.75 -4.12 -10.27
N ALA A 56 -5.03 -3.04 -10.58
CA ALA A 56 -4.03 -3.03 -11.64
C ALA A 56 -2.82 -3.95 -11.34
N VAL A 57 -2.36 -3.97 -10.08
CA VAL A 57 -1.32 -4.92 -9.63
C VAL A 57 -1.81 -6.36 -9.76
N LEU A 58 -3.03 -6.65 -9.32
CA LEU A 58 -3.62 -7.98 -9.43
C LEU A 58 -3.74 -8.42 -10.88
N GLU A 59 -4.24 -7.55 -11.76
CA GLU A 59 -4.37 -7.83 -13.19
C GLU A 59 -3.02 -8.22 -13.80
N ALA A 60 -1.97 -7.42 -13.57
CA ALA A 60 -0.62 -7.69 -14.07
C ALA A 60 -0.02 -9.00 -13.53
N ILE A 61 -0.25 -9.30 -12.24
CA ILE A 61 0.16 -10.59 -11.64
C ILE A 61 -0.57 -11.74 -12.33
N THR A 62 -1.89 -11.63 -12.52
CA THR A 62 -2.70 -12.71 -13.11
C THR A 62 -2.47 -12.91 -14.60
N SER A 63 -2.00 -11.89 -15.32
CA SER A 63 -1.58 -12.01 -16.72
C SER A 63 -0.19 -12.63 -16.88
N GLY A 64 0.57 -12.79 -15.79
CA GLY A 64 1.94 -13.30 -15.81
C GLY A 64 2.96 -12.30 -16.38
N ASP A 65 2.62 -11.01 -16.43
CA ASP A 65 3.50 -9.95 -16.91
C ASP A 65 4.29 -9.37 -15.72
N GLU A 66 5.49 -9.90 -15.52
CA GLU A 66 6.36 -9.55 -14.38
C GLU A 66 6.75 -8.07 -14.39
N ASP A 67 7.07 -7.51 -15.57
CA ASP A 67 7.47 -6.11 -15.73
C ASP A 67 6.29 -5.17 -15.41
N ALA A 68 5.09 -5.50 -15.89
CA ALA A 68 3.89 -4.75 -15.58
C ALA A 68 3.54 -4.82 -14.09
N ALA A 69 3.70 -5.99 -13.46
CA ALA A 69 3.43 -6.17 -12.03
C ALA A 69 4.40 -5.35 -11.18
N GLU A 70 5.69 -5.34 -11.52
CA GLU A 70 6.70 -4.52 -10.85
C GLU A 70 6.39 -3.02 -11.02
N ALA A 71 6.10 -2.57 -12.24
CA ALA A 71 5.81 -1.17 -12.53
C ALA A 71 4.56 -0.69 -11.77
N ALA A 72 3.49 -1.48 -11.76
CA ALA A 72 2.27 -1.19 -11.03
C ALA A 72 2.51 -1.12 -9.51
N ALA A 73 3.25 -2.08 -8.95
CA ALA A 73 3.57 -2.11 -7.53
C ALA A 73 4.43 -0.91 -7.10
N ARG A 74 5.44 -0.54 -7.90
CA ARG A 74 6.28 0.64 -7.65
C ARG A 74 5.46 1.93 -7.70
N SER A 75 4.59 2.08 -8.70
CA SER A 75 3.70 3.24 -8.83
C SER A 75 2.77 3.37 -7.61
N HIS A 76 2.17 2.26 -7.19
CA HIS A 76 1.31 2.21 -6.00
C HIS A 76 2.03 2.68 -4.73
N VAL A 77 3.24 2.17 -4.48
CA VAL A 77 4.05 2.55 -3.30
C VAL A 77 4.45 4.02 -3.34
N ALA A 78 4.85 4.53 -4.51
CA ALA A 78 5.20 5.94 -4.69
C ALA A 78 4.00 6.86 -4.38
N ALA A 79 2.82 6.55 -4.93
CA ALA A 79 1.60 7.31 -4.66
C ALA A 79 1.17 7.23 -3.18
N ALA A 80 1.41 6.10 -2.50
CA ALA A 80 1.18 5.98 -1.07
C ALA A 80 2.16 6.85 -0.25
N GLN A 81 3.44 6.89 -0.64
CA GLN A 81 4.46 7.75 -0.03
C GLN A 81 4.10 9.23 -0.17
N GLU A 82 3.76 9.68 -1.37
CA GLU A 82 3.35 11.07 -1.64
C GLU A 82 2.14 11.48 -0.79
N SER A 83 1.14 10.61 -0.71
CA SER A 83 -0.06 10.85 0.10
C SER A 83 0.26 10.98 1.59
N PHE A 84 1.19 10.16 2.10
CA PHE A 84 1.66 10.26 3.48
C PHE A 84 2.43 11.57 3.73
N LEU A 85 3.37 11.92 2.85
CA LEU A 85 4.15 13.16 2.94
C LEU A 85 3.24 14.40 2.93
N ALA A 86 2.22 14.42 2.08
CA ALA A 86 1.23 15.49 2.06
C ALA A 86 0.40 15.56 3.35
N ALA A 87 0.03 14.40 3.92
CA ALA A 87 -0.72 14.35 5.18
C ALA A 87 0.11 14.86 6.36
N ILE A 88 1.39 14.49 6.47
CA ILE A 88 2.28 14.99 7.55
C ILE A 88 2.58 16.47 7.38
N ALA A 89 2.71 16.98 6.15
CA ALA A 89 2.93 18.40 5.91
C ALA A 89 1.75 19.24 6.42
N LYS A 90 0.50 18.80 6.15
CA LYS A 90 -0.71 19.44 6.67
C LYS A 90 -0.80 19.46 8.20
N LEU A 91 -0.35 18.40 8.86
CA LEU A 91 -0.32 18.35 10.32
C LEU A 91 0.71 19.31 10.92
N ARG A 92 1.81 19.59 10.21
CA ARG A 92 2.84 20.54 10.64
C ARG A 92 2.42 22.00 10.46
N THR A 93 1.65 22.31 9.42
CA THR A 93 1.16 23.68 9.15
C THR A 93 -0.12 24.03 9.91
N GLY A 94 -0.77 23.05 10.54
CA GLY A 94 -2.03 23.24 11.29
C GLY A 94 -1.87 23.53 12.78
N THR A 95 -0.65 23.61 13.30
CA THR A 95 -0.34 23.80 14.74
C THR A 95 0.04 25.24 15.09
N GLU A 96 -0.26 26.23 14.24
CA GLU A 96 -0.04 27.66 14.50
C GLU A 96 -1.34 28.43 14.80
N HIS A 97 -2.19 27.90 15.69
CA HIS A 97 -3.30 28.66 16.28
C HIS A 97 -3.47 28.33 17.77
#